data_AF-A0A9E2CGW9-F1
#
_entry.id   AF-A0A9E2CGW9-F1
#
_cell.length_a   1.000
_cell.length_b   1.000
_cell.length_c   1.000
_cell.angle_alpha   90.00
_cell.angle_beta   90.00
_cell.angle_gamma   90.00
#
_symmetry.space_group_name_H-M   'P 1'
#
loop_
_entity.id
_entity.type
_entity.pdbx_description
1 polymer ?
#
loop_
_entity_poly.entity_id
_entity_poly.type
_entity_poly.pdbx_seq_one_letter_code
_entity_poly.pdbx_strand_id
1 'polypeptide(L)'
;HKAIREAKVVAEVIAGQPSAFDNRAIPAVVFTTPELAWTGLTESDAAEQGIKVNVGRFPLSALGRARTLGQTDGFVKIISSPDSRLVLGVGMVGAYASELIAEGTLALEMGATLEDLMVTIHPHPTLSEAIMEATEVTAGLAVHVHAATR
;
A
#
# COMPACT_ATOMS: atom_id res chain seq x y z
N HIS A 1 -4.48 -16.40 -4.55
CA HIS A 1 -3.31 -15.87 -5.29
C HIS A 1 -1.98 -16.51 -4.86
N LYS A 2 -1.62 -16.60 -3.57
CA LYS A 2 -0.37 -17.25 -3.11
C LYS A 2 -0.09 -18.62 -3.76
N ALA A 3 -1.03 -19.57 -3.61
CA ALA A 3 -0.88 -20.93 -4.12
C ALA A 3 -0.62 -20.99 -5.65
N ILE A 4 -1.16 -20.04 -6.42
CA ILE A 4 -0.95 -19.96 -7.87
C ILE A 4 0.51 -19.60 -8.18
N ARG A 5 1.11 -18.65 -7.44
CA ARG A 5 2.52 -18.27 -7.65
C ARG A 5 3.46 -19.40 -7.21
N GLU A 6 3.19 -20.05 -6.08
CA GLU A 6 3.97 -21.22 -5.63
C GLU A 6 3.91 -22.35 -6.66
N ALA A 7 2.72 -22.64 -7.22
CA ALA A 7 2.58 -23.65 -8.27
C ALA A 7 3.36 -23.31 -9.56
N LYS A 8 3.40 -22.02 -9.95
CA LYS A 8 4.22 -21.57 -11.09
C LYS A 8 5.71 -21.76 -10.84
N VAL A 9 6.21 -21.42 -9.65
CA VAL A 9 7.61 -21.67 -9.27
C VAL A 9 7.94 -23.15 -9.38
N VAL A 10 7.07 -24.02 -8.85
CA VAL A 10 7.27 -25.48 -8.96
C VAL A 10 7.29 -25.95 -10.41
N ALA A 11 6.37 -25.46 -11.24
CA ALA A 11 6.33 -25.81 -12.67
C ALA A 11 7.60 -25.37 -13.40
N GLU A 12 8.11 -24.16 -13.11
CA GLU A 12 9.36 -23.61 -13.67
C GLU A 12 10.56 -24.49 -13.25
N VAL A 13 10.64 -24.88 -11.98
CA VAL A 13 11.69 -25.79 -11.47
C VAL A 13 11.63 -27.17 -12.12
N ILE A 14 10.43 -27.77 -12.26
CA ILE A 14 10.26 -29.06 -12.95
C ILE A 14 10.71 -28.97 -14.42
N ALA A 15 10.50 -27.81 -15.07
CA ALA A 15 10.97 -27.54 -16.42
C ALA A 15 12.47 -27.23 -16.51
N GLY A 16 13.22 -27.31 -15.40
CA GLY A 16 14.66 -27.05 -15.33
C GLY A 16 15.04 -25.57 -15.32
N GLN A 17 14.10 -24.66 -15.08
CA GLN A 17 14.37 -23.22 -14.98
C GLN A 17 14.82 -22.84 -13.57
N PRO A 18 15.75 -21.87 -13.43
CA PRO A 18 16.09 -21.32 -12.12
C PRO A 18 14.94 -20.42 -11.63
N SER A 19 14.11 -20.95 -10.73
CA SER A 19 12.99 -20.22 -10.14
C SER A 19 12.93 -20.42 -8.63
N ALA A 20 12.49 -19.37 -7.93
CA ALA A 20 12.31 -19.35 -6.49
C ALA A 20 11.07 -18.53 -6.12
N PHE A 21 10.51 -18.81 -4.95
CA PHE A 21 9.47 -17.98 -4.34
C PHE A 21 10.13 -16.90 -3.48
N ASP A 22 10.59 -15.82 -4.13
CA ASP A 22 11.36 -14.72 -3.53
C ASP A 22 10.56 -13.40 -3.42
N ASN A 23 9.27 -13.46 -3.72
CA ASN A 23 8.30 -12.38 -3.58
C ASN A 23 8.43 -11.68 -2.22
N ARG A 24 8.57 -10.35 -2.24
CA ARG A 24 8.67 -9.49 -1.06
C ARG A 24 7.34 -9.36 -0.32
N ALA A 25 6.22 -9.42 -1.03
CA ALA A 25 4.92 -9.16 -0.43
C ALA A 25 3.80 -10.03 -1.04
N ILE A 26 2.82 -10.37 -0.20
CA ILE A 26 1.59 -11.05 -0.62
C ILE A 26 0.43 -10.20 -0.09
N PRO A 27 -0.45 -9.65 -0.94
CA PRO A 27 -1.56 -8.85 -0.46
C PRO A 27 -2.57 -9.74 0.27
N ALA A 28 -3.28 -9.18 1.23
CA ALA A 28 -4.43 -9.80 1.87
C ALA A 28 -5.62 -8.85 1.75
N VAL A 29 -6.80 -9.43 1.54
CA VAL A 29 -8.04 -8.69 1.29
C VAL A 29 -9.19 -9.33 2.06
N VAL A 30 -10.01 -8.49 2.68
CA VAL A 30 -11.31 -8.84 3.26
C VAL A 30 -12.38 -8.09 2.47
N PHE A 31 -13.18 -8.83 1.71
CA PHE A 31 -14.21 -8.30 0.79
C PHE A 31 -15.51 -7.93 1.51
N THR A 32 -15.42 -7.11 2.55
CA THR A 32 -16.56 -6.52 3.26
C THR A 32 -16.95 -5.18 2.64
N THR A 33 -17.91 -4.47 3.25
CA THR A 33 -18.26 -3.09 2.87
C THR A 33 -18.08 -2.17 4.08
N PRO A 34 -17.09 -1.26 4.09
CA PRO A 34 -16.02 -1.12 3.09
C PRO A 34 -15.05 -2.32 3.06
N GLU A 35 -14.28 -2.44 1.99
CA GLU A 35 -13.24 -3.46 1.86
C GLU A 35 -12.04 -3.11 2.74
N LEU A 36 -11.28 -4.12 3.13
CA LEU A 36 -9.97 -3.96 3.76
C LEU A 36 -8.92 -4.66 2.91
N ALA A 37 -7.81 -4.00 2.65
CA ALA A 37 -6.69 -4.59 1.93
C ALA A 37 -5.36 -4.13 2.52
N TRP A 38 -4.37 -5.01 2.59
CA TRP A 38 -3.02 -4.64 3.02
C TRP A 38 -1.96 -5.55 2.39
N THR A 39 -0.72 -5.08 2.39
CA THR A 39 0.43 -5.83 1.89
C THR A 39 1.71 -5.32 2.57
N GLY A 40 2.70 -6.19 2.74
CA GLY A 40 3.92 -5.88 3.49
C GLY A 40 3.73 -5.83 5.01
N LEU A 41 4.61 -5.09 5.68
CA LEU A 41 4.70 -4.95 7.13
C LEU A 41 3.48 -4.20 7.70
N THR A 42 2.89 -4.69 8.78
CA THR A 42 1.87 -3.94 9.54
C THR A 42 2.50 -3.19 10.73
N GLU A 43 1.77 -2.24 11.32
CA GLU A 43 2.22 -1.55 12.54
C GLU A 43 2.39 -2.53 13.72
N SER A 44 1.53 -3.54 13.82
CA SER A 44 1.64 -4.59 14.82
C SER A 44 2.89 -5.43 14.61
N ASP A 45 3.15 -5.85 13.36
CA ASP A 45 4.38 -6.59 13.03
C ASP A 45 5.64 -5.77 13.35
N ALA A 46 5.62 -4.47 13.02
CA ALA A 46 6.73 -3.56 13.31
C ALA A 46 6.97 -3.43 14.82
N ALA A 47 5.90 -3.29 15.60
CA ALA A 47 5.99 -3.21 17.06
C ALA A 47 6.50 -4.51 17.68
N GLU A 48 5.98 -5.66 17.25
CA GLU A 48 6.40 -6.99 17.72
C GLU A 48 7.87 -7.27 17.40
N GLN A 49 8.36 -6.82 16.24
CA GLN A 49 9.75 -6.99 15.81
C GLN A 49 10.69 -5.89 16.30
N GLY A 50 10.18 -4.86 16.99
CA GLY A 50 10.98 -3.71 17.42
C GLY A 50 11.52 -2.84 16.28
N ILE A 51 10.89 -2.89 15.10
CA ILE A 51 11.25 -2.11 13.92
C ILE A 51 10.64 -0.72 14.04
N LYS A 52 11.49 0.31 14.00
CA LYS A 52 11.03 1.71 13.94
C LYS A 52 10.48 2.00 12.55
N VAL A 53 9.32 2.64 12.48
CA VAL A 53 8.65 3.00 11.22
C VAL A 53 8.04 4.39 11.29
N ASN A 54 7.94 5.05 10.13
CA ASN A 54 7.04 6.18 9.93
C ASN A 54 5.70 5.67 9.44
N VAL A 55 4.62 6.34 9.84
CA VAL A 55 3.25 5.98 9.45
C VAL A 55 2.51 7.25 9.02
N GLY A 56 1.96 7.25 7.82
CA GLY A 56 1.03 8.28 7.34
C GLY A 56 -0.30 7.69 6.94
N ARG A 57 -1.38 8.44 7.18
CA ARG A 57 -2.76 8.04 6.85
C ARG A 57 -3.47 9.19 6.14
N PHE A 58 -4.03 8.91 4.98
CA PHE A 58 -4.87 9.85 4.25
C PHE A 58 -6.35 9.40 4.30
N PRO A 59 -7.25 10.22 4.86
CA PRO A 59 -8.67 9.87 4.96
C PRO A 59 -9.38 10.00 3.61
N LEU A 60 -10.19 9.00 3.23
CA LEU A 60 -10.94 9.06 1.97
C LEU A 60 -12.00 10.17 1.96
N SER A 61 -12.40 10.70 3.12
CA SER A 61 -13.26 11.88 3.22
C SER A 61 -12.63 13.16 2.63
N ALA A 62 -11.30 13.22 2.54
CA ALA A 62 -10.57 14.31 1.89
C ALA A 62 -10.37 14.09 0.38
N LEU A 63 -10.72 12.90 -0.13
CA LEU A 63 -10.52 12.57 -1.54
C LEU A 63 -11.72 12.97 -2.39
N GLY A 64 -11.48 13.81 -3.41
CA GLY A 64 -12.52 14.28 -4.33
C GLY A 64 -13.30 13.12 -4.97
N ARG A 65 -12.61 12.10 -5.49
CA ARG A 65 -13.26 10.94 -6.13
C ARG A 65 -14.16 10.18 -5.17
N ALA A 66 -13.70 9.90 -3.94
CA ALA A 66 -14.49 9.20 -2.93
C ALA A 66 -15.81 9.93 -2.62
N ARG A 67 -15.76 11.27 -2.58
CA ARG A 67 -16.97 12.12 -2.43
C ARG A 67 -17.91 11.99 -3.61
N THR A 68 -17.42 11.96 -4.86
CA THR A 68 -18.28 11.77 -6.05
C THR A 68 -18.97 10.40 -6.08
N LEU A 69 -18.39 9.40 -5.41
CA LEU A 69 -18.96 8.05 -5.29
C LEU A 69 -19.87 7.89 -4.06
N GLY A 70 -19.92 8.87 -3.16
CA GLY A 70 -20.61 8.73 -1.87
C GLY A 70 -19.97 7.68 -0.94
N GLN A 71 -18.68 7.37 -1.14
CA GLN A 71 -17.95 6.31 -0.45
C GLN A 71 -16.72 6.89 0.26
N THR A 72 -16.95 7.69 1.29
CA THR A 72 -15.90 8.44 2.00
C THR A 72 -15.32 7.74 3.23
N ASP A 73 -15.85 6.57 3.58
CA ASP A 73 -15.42 5.84 4.76
C ASP A 73 -14.04 5.20 4.55
N GLY A 74 -13.17 5.34 5.56
CA GLY A 74 -11.86 4.71 5.60
C GLY A 74 -10.71 5.63 5.19
N PHE A 75 -9.57 5.00 4.87
CA PHE A 75 -8.29 5.68 4.65
C PHE A 75 -7.31 4.80 3.88
N VAL A 76 -6.28 5.43 3.33
CA VAL A 76 -5.05 4.76 2.86
C VAL A 76 -3.93 5.05 3.84
N LYS A 77 -3.12 4.04 4.13
CA LYS A 77 -2.01 4.07 5.08
C LYS A 77 -0.74 3.58 4.42
N ILE A 78 0.34 4.33 4.61
CA ILE A 78 1.70 3.96 4.19
C ILE A 78 2.56 3.82 5.43
N ILE A 79 3.39 2.77 5.46
CA ILE A 79 4.40 2.51 6.48
C ILE A 79 5.75 2.54 5.78
N SER A 80 6.70 3.35 6.29
CA SER A 80 8.01 3.49 5.68
C SER A 80 9.16 3.34 6.68
N SER A 81 10.33 3.00 6.15
CA SER A 81 11.60 3.09 6.87
C SER A 81 11.88 4.55 7.25
N PRO A 82 12.29 4.86 8.50
CA PRO A 82 12.66 6.21 8.90
C PRO A 82 13.90 6.73 8.19
N ASP A 83 14.87 5.84 7.93
CA ASP A 83 16.20 6.22 7.44
C ASP A 83 16.27 6.17 5.91
N SER A 84 15.81 5.06 5.31
CA SER A 84 15.92 4.82 3.87
C SER A 84 14.70 5.25 3.07
N ARG A 85 13.61 5.66 3.75
CA ARG A 85 12.32 6.01 3.14
C ARG A 85 11.69 4.92 2.25
N LEU A 86 12.18 3.68 2.33
CA LEU A 86 11.56 2.54 1.67
C LEU A 86 10.14 2.33 2.17
N VAL A 87 9.22 2.02 1.25
CA VAL A 87 7.88 1.58 1.58
C VAL A 87 7.97 0.17 2.15
N LEU A 88 7.53 0.00 3.40
CA LEU A 88 7.56 -1.26 4.14
C LEU A 88 6.18 -1.91 4.22
N GLY A 89 5.10 -1.13 4.11
CA GLY A 89 3.74 -1.64 4.15
C GLY A 89 2.73 -0.64 3.60
N VAL A 90 1.65 -1.17 3.04
CA VAL A 90 0.51 -0.40 2.53
C VAL A 90 -0.76 -1.04 3.07
N GLY A 91 -1.67 -0.22 3.59
CA GLY A 91 -2.97 -0.65 4.10
C GLY A 91 -4.09 0.28 3.67
N MET A 92 -5.26 -0.27 3.43
CA MET A 92 -6.40 0.45 2.87
C MET A 92 -7.69 -0.05 3.51
N VAL A 93 -8.57 0.90 3.83
CA VAL A 93 -9.97 0.63 4.15
C VAL A 93 -10.79 1.57 3.27
N GLY A 94 -11.70 1.04 2.46
CA GLY A 94 -12.49 1.85 1.54
C GLY A 94 -13.08 1.06 0.39
N ALA A 95 -13.74 1.76 -0.53
CA ALA A 95 -14.23 1.13 -1.75
C ALA A 95 -13.07 0.79 -2.70
N TYR A 96 -13.15 -0.37 -3.34
CA TYR A 96 -12.14 -0.86 -4.29
C TYR A 96 -10.73 -0.97 -3.70
N ALA A 97 -10.60 -1.18 -2.39
CA ALA A 97 -9.32 -1.41 -1.73
C ALA A 97 -8.63 -2.67 -2.30
N SER A 98 -9.41 -3.70 -2.68
CA SER A 98 -8.91 -4.92 -3.31
C SER A 98 -8.22 -4.68 -4.66
N GLU A 99 -8.68 -3.66 -5.40
CA GLU A 99 -8.13 -3.31 -6.71
C GLU A 99 -6.86 -2.46 -6.55
N LEU A 100 -6.90 -1.49 -5.63
CA LEU A 100 -5.82 -0.51 -5.45
C LEU A 100 -4.58 -1.10 -4.75
N ILE A 101 -4.74 -2.11 -3.89
CA ILE A 101 -3.62 -2.70 -3.13
C ILE A 101 -2.53 -3.35 -4.01
N ALA A 102 -2.86 -3.63 -5.27
CA ALA A 102 -1.90 -4.16 -6.24
C ALA A 102 -0.74 -3.18 -6.48
N GLU A 103 -1.00 -1.87 -6.51
CA GLU A 103 0.05 -0.84 -6.64
C GLU A 103 1.00 -0.87 -5.45
N GLY A 104 0.46 -0.92 -4.23
CA GLY A 104 1.26 -1.03 -3.02
C GLY A 104 2.11 -2.30 -2.99
N THR A 105 1.55 -3.42 -3.48
CA THR A 105 2.30 -4.69 -3.61
C THR A 105 3.44 -4.55 -4.61
N LEU A 106 3.20 -3.93 -5.77
CA LEU A 106 4.26 -3.67 -6.75
C LEU A 106 5.35 -2.75 -6.19
N ALA A 107 4.98 -1.70 -5.46
CA ALA A 107 5.92 -0.79 -4.81
C ALA A 107 6.87 -1.53 -3.85
N LEU A 108 6.32 -2.46 -3.05
CA LEU A 108 7.09 -3.31 -2.14
C LEU A 108 8.03 -4.28 -2.88
N GLU A 109 7.56 -4.90 -3.97
CA GLU A 109 8.41 -5.78 -4.80
C GLU A 109 9.56 -5.01 -5.47
N MET A 110 9.30 -3.76 -5.89
CA MET A 110 10.31 -2.88 -6.50
C MET A 110 11.31 -2.29 -5.49
N GLY A 111 11.04 -2.41 -4.19
CA GLY A 111 11.79 -1.68 -3.18
C GLY A 111 11.64 -0.16 -3.32
N ALA A 112 10.44 0.30 -3.68
CA ALA A 112 10.15 1.70 -3.91
C ALA A 112 10.29 2.53 -2.63
N THR A 113 10.70 3.78 -2.81
CA THR A 113 10.75 4.81 -1.78
C THR A 113 9.46 5.63 -1.76
N LEU A 114 9.28 6.45 -0.72
CA LEU A 114 8.19 7.44 -0.70
C LEU A 114 8.28 8.38 -1.91
N GLU A 115 9.48 8.77 -2.32
CA GLU A 115 9.72 9.64 -3.47
C GLU A 115 9.17 9.04 -4.77
N ASP A 116 9.38 7.74 -5.01
CA ASP A 116 8.91 7.06 -6.22
C ASP A 116 7.38 7.13 -6.35
N LEU A 117 6.66 6.94 -5.25
CA LEU A 117 5.20 7.06 -5.21
C LEU A 117 4.72 8.51 -5.34
N MET A 118 5.43 9.48 -4.74
CA MET A 118 5.05 10.90 -4.84
C MET A 118 5.26 11.48 -6.25
N VAL A 119 6.33 11.09 -6.95
CA VAL A 119 6.60 11.61 -8.32
C VAL A 119 5.82 10.86 -9.40
N THR A 120 5.13 9.78 -9.04
CA THR A 120 4.23 9.07 -9.96
C THR A 120 2.99 9.92 -10.22
N ILE A 121 2.71 10.18 -11.50
CA ILE A 121 1.51 10.92 -11.91
C ILE A 121 0.29 10.03 -11.72
N HIS A 122 -0.47 10.27 -10.65
CA HIS A 122 -1.75 9.64 -10.41
C HIS A 122 -2.85 10.38 -11.19
N PRO A 123 -3.76 9.67 -11.86
CA PRO A 123 -4.83 10.31 -12.62
C PRO A 123 -5.84 11.01 -11.69
N HIS A 124 -6.26 12.22 -12.07
CA HIS A 124 -7.22 13.01 -11.31
C HIS A 124 -8.57 13.18 -12.06
N PRO A 125 -9.74 13.04 -11.41
CA PRO A 125 -9.95 12.54 -10.05
C PRO A 125 -10.10 11.01 -10.02
N THR A 126 -9.35 10.30 -9.18
CA THR A 126 -9.46 8.84 -8.99
C THR A 126 -9.26 8.42 -7.53
N LEU A 127 -9.52 7.14 -7.23
CA LEU A 127 -9.25 6.59 -5.89
C LEU A 127 -7.76 6.30 -5.68
N SER A 128 -6.98 6.06 -6.75
CA SER A 128 -5.56 5.76 -6.64
C SER A 128 -4.74 6.96 -6.15
N GLU A 129 -5.20 8.20 -6.38
CA GLU A 129 -4.60 9.40 -5.79
C GLU A 129 -4.44 9.30 -4.26
N ALA A 130 -5.28 8.54 -3.56
CA ALA A 130 -5.14 8.36 -2.11
C ALA A 130 -3.83 7.67 -1.69
N ILE A 131 -3.19 6.89 -2.58
CA ILE A 131 -1.87 6.29 -2.34
C ILE A 131 -0.80 7.38 -2.37
N MET A 132 -0.79 8.24 -3.38
CA MET A 132 0.07 9.44 -3.46
C MET A 132 -0.11 10.32 -2.22
N GLU A 133 -1.36 10.66 -1.89
CA GLU A 133 -1.67 11.54 -0.75
C GLU A 133 -1.21 10.92 0.58
N ALA A 134 -1.45 9.62 0.82
CA ALA A 134 -0.98 8.95 2.02
C ALA A 134 0.56 8.90 2.09
N THR A 135 1.22 8.82 0.94
CA THR A 135 2.67 8.88 0.83
C THR A 135 3.19 10.27 1.19
N GLU A 136 2.56 11.34 0.68
CA GLU A 136 2.88 12.72 1.04
C GLU A 136 2.62 13.00 2.53
N VAL A 137 1.56 12.45 3.11
CA VAL A 137 1.31 12.51 4.56
C VAL A 137 2.46 11.87 5.33
N THR A 138 2.90 10.68 4.90
CA THR A 138 4.03 9.97 5.52
C THR A 138 5.34 10.76 5.41
N ALA A 139 5.51 11.49 4.32
CA ALA A 139 6.64 12.39 4.06
C ALA A 139 6.57 13.73 4.81
N GLY A 140 5.40 14.10 5.37
CA GLY A 140 5.17 15.43 5.94
C GLY A 140 5.03 16.54 4.87
N LEU A 141 4.64 16.18 3.65
CA LEU A 141 4.52 17.06 2.49
C LEU A 141 3.09 17.21 1.96
N ALA A 142 2.10 16.61 2.62
CA ALA A 142 0.71 16.61 2.17
C ALA A 142 0.13 18.01 1.96
N VAL A 143 -0.59 18.18 0.86
CA VAL A 143 -1.22 19.46 0.48
C VAL A 143 -2.74 19.50 0.72
N HIS A 144 -3.42 18.34 0.67
CA HIS A 144 -4.89 18.28 0.82
C HIS A 144 -5.38 17.95 2.23
N VAL A 145 -4.48 17.61 3.15
CA VAL A 145 -4.79 17.41 4.56
C VAL A 145 -3.73 18.09 5.43
N HIS A 146 -4.15 18.56 6.60
CA HIS A 146 -3.17 18.96 7.60
C HIS A 146 -2.53 17.72 8.19
N ALA A 147 -1.20 17.73 8.39
CA ALA A 147 -0.54 16.69 9.16
C ALA A 147 -1.15 16.67 10.56
N ALA A 148 -1.95 15.63 10.86
CA ALA A 148 -2.48 15.45 12.20
C ALA A 148 -1.30 15.35 13.15
N THR A 149 -1.28 16.22 14.16
CA THR A 149 -0.28 16.20 15.22
C THR A 149 -0.37 14.84 15.91
N ARG A 150 0.79 14.19 16.09
CA ARG A 150 0.94 12.84 16.66
C ARG A 150 0.13 12.61 17.92
#